data_AF-A0A351HW93-F1
#
_entry.id   AF-A0A351HW93-F1
#
_cell.length_a   1.000
_cell.length_b   1.000
_cell.length_c   1.000
_cell.angle_alpha   90.00
_cell.angle_beta   90.00
_cell.angle_gamma   90.00
#
_symmetry.space_group_name_H-M   'P 1'
#
loop_
_entity.id
_entity.type
_entity.pdbx_description
1 polymer ?
#
loop_
_entity_poly.entity_id
_entity_poly.type
_entity_poly.pdbx_seq_one_letter_code
_entity_poly.pdbx_strand_id
1 'polypeptide(L)' 'MRKISVLFVTQAAVIAAMYVVLTFVSSSLGLASGEIQIRLSEMLVILPAFTPAAIPGLFLGCLLSNLLTGCTVIDIV' A
#
# COMPACT_ATOMS: atom_id res chain seq x y z
N MET A 1 -3.27 -15.93 24.65
CA MET A 1 -2.72 -14.97 23.66
C MET A 1 -2.24 -15.77 22.45
N ARG A 2 -2.87 -15.60 21.28
CA ARG A 2 -2.47 -16.30 20.05
C ARG A 2 -1.18 -15.63 19.54
N LYS A 3 -0.06 -16.34 19.51
CA LYS A 3 1.22 -15.76 19.06
C LYS A 3 1.10 -15.34 17.60
N ILE A 4 1.25 -14.04 17.33
CA ILE A 4 1.42 -13.54 15.97
C ILE A 4 2.77 -14.08 15.50
N SER A 5 2.79 -14.79 14.38
CA SER A 5 4.04 -15.36 13.86
C SER A 5 4.90 -14.23 13.29
N VAL A 6 6.22 -14.31 13.49
CA VAL A 6 7.17 -13.33 12.94
C VAL A 6 7.02 -13.25 11.42
N LEU A 7 6.76 -14.39 10.77
CA LEU A 7 6.46 -14.48 9.34
C LEU A 7 5.28 -13.60 8.91
N PHE A 8 4.19 -13.58 9.68
CA PHE A 8 3.01 -12.78 9.37
C PHE A 8 3.32 -11.28 9.36
N VAL A 9 4.08 -10.80 10.35
CA VAL A 9 4.49 -9.39 10.44
C VAL A 9 5.44 -9.02 9.32
N THR A 10 6.42 -9.87 9.01
CA THR A 10 7.36 -9.62 7.91
C THR A 10 6.66 -9.59 6.55
N GLN A 11 5.68 -10.46 6.31
CA GLN A 11 4.90 -10.44 5.06
C GLN A 11 4.10 -9.15 4.93
N ALA A 12 3.41 -8.73 5.99
CA ALA A 12 2.67 -7.46 6.00
C ALA A 12 3.59 -6.26 5.73
N ALA A 13 4.77 -6.22 6.36
CA ALA A 13 5.74 -5.15 6.20
C ALA A 13 6.31 -5.06 4.77
N VAL A 14 6.61 -6.20 4.14
CA VAL A 14 7.11 -6.24 2.75
C VAL A 14 6.04 -5.77 1.77
N ILE A 15 4.78 -6.17 1.98
CA ILE A 15 3.64 -5.71 1.14
C ILE A 15 3.45 -4.21 1.29
N ALA A 16 3.51 -3.66 2.51
CA ALA A 16 3.44 -2.23 2.76
C ALA A 16 4.58 -1.47 2.06
N ALA A 17 5.81 -1.96 2.15
CA ALA A 17 6.97 -1.36 1.50
C ALA A 17 6.84 -1.37 -0.03
N MET A 18 6.40 -2.49 -0.62
CA MET A 18 6.14 -2.55 -2.07
C MET A 18 5.05 -1.56 -2.49
N TYR A 19 3.97 -1.44 -1.70
CA TYR A 19 2.90 -0.49 -2.00
C TYR A 19 3.43 0.94 -2.07
N VAL A 20 4.20 1.38 -1.06
CA VAL A 20 4.80 2.72 -1.01
C VAL A 20 5.73 2.97 -2.20
N VAL A 21 6.63 2.03 -2.51
CA VAL A 21 7.55 2.16 -3.65
C VAL A 21 6.79 2.26 -4.97
N LEU A 22 5.77 1.42 -5.18
CA LEU A 22 4.93 1.45 -6.37
C LEU A 22 4.14 2.76 -6.47
N THR A 23 3.62 3.29 -5.36
CA THR A 23 2.96 4.61 -5.34
C THR A 23 3.93 5.73 -5.73
N PHE A 24 5.15 5.72 -5.18
CA PHE A 24 6.18 6.69 -5.55
C PHE A 24 6.58 6.59 -7.02
N VAL A 25 6.72 5.38 -7.55
CA VAL A 25 7.01 5.15 -8.97
C VAL A 25 5.87 5.69 -9.84
N SER A 26 4.60 5.36 -9.53
CA SER A 26 3.43 5.90 -10.22
C SER A 26 3.34 7.43 -10.17
N SER A 27 3.72 8.03 -9.03
CA SER A 27 3.79 9.50 -8.87
C SER A 27 4.90 10.10 -9.73
N SER A 28 6.11 9.53 -9.69
CA SER A 28 7.28 10.01 -10.45
C SER A 28 7.13 9.89 -11.97
N LEU A 29 6.35 8.90 -12.43
CA LEU A 29 6.06 8.69 -13.87
C LEU A 29 4.92 9.59 -14.39
N GLY A 30 4.35 10.46 -13.54
CA GLY A 30 3.24 11.35 -13.94
C GLY A 30 1.91 10.63 -14.20
N LEU A 31 1.85 9.31 -13.98
CA LEU A 31 0.65 8.47 -14.14
C LEU A 31 -0.44 8.79 -13.11
N ALA A 32 -0.11 9.60 -12.10
CA ALA A 32 -1.01 10.04 -11.05
C ALA A 32 -1.57 11.46 -11.22
N SER A 33 -1.19 12.19 -12.28
CA SER A 33 -1.48 13.63 -12.47
C SER A 33 -2.24 13.94 -13.76
N GLY A 34 -3.37 13.26 -13.99
CA GLY A 34 -4.31 13.50 -15.10
C GLY A 34 -5.73 13.03 -14.75
N GLU A 35 -6.70 13.19 -15.66
CA GLU A 35 -8.10 12.75 -15.43
C GLU A 35 -8.25 11.24 -15.19
N ILE A 36 -7.25 10.46 -15.61
CA ILE A 36 -7.16 9.02 -15.39
C ILE A 36 -5.92 8.75 -14.53
N GLN A 37 -6.14 8.50 -13.23
CA GLN A 37 -5.09 8.16 -12.28
C GLN A 37 -4.84 6.65 -12.30
N ILE A 38 -3.66 6.23 -12.78
CA ILE A 38 -3.25 4.83 -12.78
C ILE A 38 -2.29 4.60 -11.61
N ARG A 39 -2.85 4.08 -10.51
CA ARG A 39 -2.09 3.73 -9.31
C ARG A 39 -1.70 2.26 -9.36
N LEU A 40 -0.44 1.98 -9.72
CA LEU A 40 0.06 0.59 -9.80
C LEU A 40 0.01 -0.12 -8.45
N SER A 41 0.06 0.64 -7.35
CA SER A 41 -0.05 0.08 -6.00
C SER A 41 -1.44 -0.51 -5.69
N GLU A 42 -2.50 -0.16 -6.42
CA GLU A 42 -3.82 -0.79 -6.23
C GLU A 42 -3.92 -2.21 -6.79
N MET A 43 -3.02 -2.59 -7.71
CA MET A 43 -2.92 -3.98 -8.16
C MET A 43 -2.59 -4.94 -7.01
N LEU A 44 -1.96 -4.45 -5.93
CA LEU A 44 -1.66 -5.23 -4.73
C LEU A 44 -2.91 -5.55 -3.88
N VAL A 45 -4.06 -4.93 -4.14
CA VAL A 45 -5.30 -5.11 -3.38
C VAL A 45 -5.92 -6.50 -3.56
N ILE A 46 -5.41 -7.32 -4.50
CA ILE A 46 -5.81 -8.72 -4.63
C ILE A 46 -5.10 -9.67 -3.64
N LEU A 47 -3.98 -9.25 -3.05
CA LEU A 47 -3.21 -10.08 -2.11
C LEU A 47 -3.97 -10.49 -0.83
N PRO A 48 -4.93 -9.73 -0.27
CA PRO A 48 -5.80 -10.14 0.83
C PRO A 48 -6.63 -11.38 0.53
N ALA A 49 -6.96 -11.64 -0.74
CA ALA A 49 -7.67 -12.85 -1.13
C ALA A 49 -6.80 -14.11 -0.95
N PHE A 50 -5.47 -13.96 -1.04
CA PHE A 50 -4.51 -15.06 -0.94
C PHE A 50 -3.84 -15.15 0.42
N THR A 51 -3.67 -14.02 1.12
CA THR A 51 -2.98 -13.97 2.41
C THR A 51 -3.64 -12.97 3.36
N PRO A 52 -4.04 -13.38 4.58
CA PRO A 52 -4.64 -12.47 5.55
C PRO A 52 -3.65 -11.41 6.08
N ALA A 53 -2.34 -11.62 5.89
CA ALA A 53 -1.29 -10.66 6.23
C ALA A 53 -1.29 -9.41 5.34
N ALA A 54 -1.87 -9.50 4.13
CA ALA A 54 -1.94 -8.38 3.21
C ALA A 54 -2.91 -7.29 3.69
N ILE A 55 -3.92 -7.61 4.51
CA ILE A 55 -4.89 -6.64 5.03
C ILE A 55 -4.17 -5.52 5.83
N PRO A 56 -3.43 -5.81 6.92
CA PRO A 56 -2.70 -4.78 7.63
C PRO A 56 -1.56 -4.17 6.81
N GLY A 57 -0.94 -4.94 5.91
CA GLY A 57 0.14 -4.46 5.05
C GLY A 57 -0.31 -3.40 4.03
N LEU A 58 -1.44 -3.62 3.36
CA LEU A 58 -2.03 -2.68 2.40
C LEU A 58 -2.58 -1.43 3.08
N PHE A 59 -3.22 -1.59 4.24
CA PHE A 59 -3.72 -0.45 5.01
C PHE A 59 -2.57 0.49 5.42
N LEU A 60 -1.50 -0.07 6.00
CA LEU A 60 -0.31 0.70 6.36
C LEU A 60 0.41 1.26 5.13
N GLY A 61 0.47 0.50 4.03
CA GLY A 61 1.07 0.94 2.78
C GLY A 61 0.34 2.15 2.18
N CYS A 62 -0.99 2.13 2.17
CA CYS A 62 -1.84 3.22 1.70
C CYS A 62 -1.69 4.47 2.57
N LEU A 63 -1.77 4.30 3.89
CA LEU A 63 -1.60 5.39 4.85
C LEU A 63 -0.23 6.07 4.68
N LEU A 64 0.84 5.28 4.60
CA LEU A 64 2.19 5.80 4.42
C LEU A 64 2.37 6.48 3.06
N SER A 65 1.88 5.89 1.97
CA SER A 65 2.07 6.46 0.64
C SER A 65 1.30 7.77 0.46
N ASN A 66 0.09 7.88 1.02
CA ASN A 66 -0.71 9.10 0.97
C ASN A 66 -0.13 10.19 1.87
N LEU A 67 0.43 9.84 3.03
CA LEU A 67 1.17 10.79 3.87
C LEU A 67 2.44 11.31 3.18
N LEU A 68 3.18 10.43 2.52
CA LEU A 68 4.46 10.75 1.86
C LEU A 68 4.28 11.51 0.54
N THR A 69 3.19 11.26 -0.19
CA THR A 69 2.88 11.93 -1.47
C THR A 69 2.18 13.28 -1.25
N GLY A 70 1.77 13.61 -0.02
CA GLY A 70 1.11 14.86 0.32
C GLY A 70 -0.35 14.94 -0.14
N CYS A 71 -1.01 13.79 -0.28
CA CYS A 71 -2.43 13.69 -0.65
C CYS A 71 -3.31 14.27 0.48
N THR A 72 -4.56 14.64 0.15
CA THR A 72 -5.51 15.18 1.12
C THR A 72 -5.78 14.19 2.26
N VAL A 73 -6.06 14.72 3.47
CA VAL A 73 -6.31 13.93 4.70
C VAL A 73 -7.44 12.89 4.53
N ILE A 74 -8.34 13.12 3.57
CA ILE A 74 -9.44 12.21 3.21
C ILE A 74 -8.93 10.94 2.51
N ASP A 75 -7.81 11.02 1.77
CA ASP A 75 -7.20 9.86 1.09
C ASP A 75 -6.37 9.00 2.08
N ILE A 76 -6.15 9.48 3.31
CA ILE A 76 -5.33 8.80 4.33
C ILE A 76 -6.13 7.77 5.16
N VAL A 77 -7.47 7.77 5.06
CA VAL A 77 -8.40 6.92 5.85
C VAL A 77 -9.35 6.13 4.97
#